data_AF-A0A256HRL6-F1
#
_entry.id   AF-A0A256HRL6-F1
#
_cell.length_a   1.000
_cell.length_b   1.000
_cell.length_c   1.000
_cell.angle_alpha   90.00
_cell.angle_beta   90.00
_cell.angle_gamma   90.00
#
_symmetry.space_group_name_H-M   'P 1'
#
loop_
_entity.id
_entity.type
_entity.pdbx_description
1 polymer ?
#
loop_
_entity_poly.entity_id
_entity_poly.type
_entity_poly.pdbx_seq_one_letter_code
_entity_poly.pdbx_strand_id
1 'polypeptide(L)'
;MDPLEPTDDLLESLYVVNKVAKQFADEATAAYDRGDVTESNVRSARKDALYRTKTAVLSRIVAHEDAHVTGEYHAINGDVWLFLAVGDWRFHQPPRAIGGDLADEVDVANAPDEPIDAPYERDSAVERSDRSLEAALSGLADVGVNANDHLARPTVTSEHDRIVDVRWSFLP
;
A
#
# COMPACT_ATOMS: atom_id res chain seq x y z
N MET A 1 -10.54 12.90 -9.93
CA MET A 1 -10.15 12.13 -8.73
C MET A 1 -10.47 13.04 -7.56
N ASP A 2 -11.20 12.57 -6.56
CA ASP A 2 -11.58 13.42 -5.43
C ASP A 2 -10.41 13.50 -4.44
N PRO A 3 -9.82 14.68 -4.16
CA PRO A 3 -8.69 14.80 -3.25
C PRO A 3 -9.02 14.31 -1.82
N LEU A 4 -7.99 13.92 -1.08
CA LEU A 4 -8.12 13.53 0.34
C LEU A 4 -7.17 14.38 1.18
N GLU A 5 -7.72 15.02 2.21
CA GLU A 5 -6.92 15.68 3.23
C GLU A 5 -6.10 14.64 4.02
N PRO A 6 -4.77 14.82 4.15
CA PRO A 6 -3.90 13.86 4.82
C PRO A 6 -4.00 13.96 6.34
N THR A 7 -5.16 13.64 6.90
CA THR A 7 -5.34 13.59 8.36
C THR A 7 -4.51 12.46 8.97
N ASP A 8 -4.10 12.64 10.23
CA ASP A 8 -3.29 11.65 10.93
C ASP A 8 -3.99 10.27 11.02
N ASP A 9 -5.32 10.28 11.17
CA ASP A 9 -6.15 9.07 11.14
C ASP A 9 -6.08 8.34 9.78
N LEU A 10 -6.17 9.09 8.68
CA LEU A 10 -6.06 8.55 7.32
C LEU A 10 -4.67 7.94 7.09
N LEU A 11 -3.63 8.65 7.51
CA LEU A 11 -2.24 8.23 7.34
C LEU A 11 -1.90 7.01 8.22
N GLU A 12 -2.44 6.93 9.43
CA GLU A 12 -2.33 5.75 10.29
C GLU A 12 -3.02 4.52 9.65
N SER A 13 -4.24 4.68 9.12
CA SER A 13 -4.91 3.63 8.35
C SER A 13 -4.07 3.14 7.18
N LEU A 14 -3.47 4.07 6.44
CA LEU A 14 -2.61 3.77 5.30
C LEU A 14 -1.33 3.03 5.71
N TYR A 15 -0.73 3.41 6.85
CA TYR A 15 0.40 2.71 7.46
C TYR A 15 0.05 1.25 7.80
N VAL A 16 -1.09 1.02 8.45
CA VAL A 16 -1.56 -0.34 8.77
C VAL A 16 -1.77 -1.17 7.51
N VAL A 17 -2.43 -0.60 6.49
CA VAL A 17 -2.63 -1.27 5.18
C VAL A 17 -1.29 -1.67 4.55
N ASN A 18 -0.32 -0.77 4.50
CA ASN A 18 1.00 -1.05 3.94
C ASN A 18 1.76 -2.13 4.73
N LYS A 19 1.67 -2.10 6.06
CA LYS A 19 2.29 -3.10 6.94
C LYS A 19 1.69 -4.49 6.74
N VAL A 20 0.36 -4.58 6.67
CA VAL A 20 -0.33 -5.85 6.42
C VAL A 20 -0.08 -6.36 5.00
N ALA A 21 0.03 -5.47 3.99
CA ALA A 21 0.42 -5.87 2.65
C ALA A 21 1.80 -6.57 2.64
N LYS A 22 2.79 -6.01 3.36
CA LYS A 22 4.10 -6.66 3.53
C LYS A 22 3.98 -8.02 4.22
N GLN A 23 3.21 -8.12 5.30
CA GLN A 23 2.94 -9.39 5.98
C GLN A 23 2.31 -10.42 5.04
N PHE A 24 1.32 -10.03 4.23
CA PHE A 24 0.70 -10.94 3.25
C PHE A 24 1.67 -11.35 2.15
N ALA A 25 2.65 -10.53 1.79
CA ALA A 25 3.72 -10.94 0.88
C ALA A 25 4.57 -12.08 1.49
N ASP A 26 4.99 -11.92 2.75
CA ASP A 26 5.76 -12.94 3.47
C ASP A 26 4.95 -14.24 3.65
N GLU A 27 3.67 -14.11 4.03
CA GLU A 27 2.76 -15.25 4.19
C GLU A 27 2.47 -15.97 2.86
N ALA A 28 2.35 -15.23 1.76
CA ALA A 28 2.16 -15.81 0.42
C ALA A 28 3.38 -16.63 -0.02
N THR A 29 4.59 -16.11 0.19
CA THR A 29 5.84 -16.82 -0.08
C THR A 29 5.95 -18.06 0.80
N ALA A 30 5.74 -17.92 2.11
CA ALA A 30 5.78 -19.05 3.03
C ALA A 30 4.74 -20.14 2.69
N ALA A 31 3.58 -19.76 2.13
CA ALA A 31 2.55 -20.70 1.66
C ALA A 31 2.97 -21.44 0.40
N TYR A 32 3.54 -20.71 -0.55
CA TYR A 32 4.09 -21.29 -1.76
C TYR A 32 5.20 -22.31 -1.44
N ASP A 33 6.15 -21.94 -0.57
CA ASP A 33 7.30 -22.77 -0.22
C ASP A 33 6.91 -24.10 0.45
N ARG A 34 5.78 -24.13 1.17
CA ARG A 34 5.23 -25.36 1.77
C ARG A 34 4.21 -26.09 0.88
N GLY A 35 4.02 -25.64 -0.36
CA GLY A 35 3.12 -26.25 -1.33
C GLY A 35 1.63 -25.96 -1.15
N ASP A 36 1.26 -24.94 -0.36
CA ASP A 36 -0.14 -24.51 -0.19
C ASP A 36 -0.47 -23.42 -1.21
N VAL A 37 -0.79 -23.84 -2.44
CA VAL A 37 -1.03 -22.91 -3.56
C VAL A 37 -2.28 -22.07 -3.32
N THR A 38 -3.29 -22.63 -2.65
CA THR A 38 -4.55 -21.91 -2.36
C THR A 38 -4.30 -20.73 -1.43
N GLU A 39 -3.64 -20.96 -0.29
CA GLU A 39 -3.33 -19.89 0.65
C GLU A 39 -2.38 -18.86 0.02
N SER A 40 -1.38 -19.31 -0.74
CA SER A 40 -0.46 -18.40 -1.45
C SER A 40 -1.21 -17.46 -2.39
N ASN A 41 -2.18 -17.97 -3.15
CA ASN A 41 -3.01 -17.18 -4.06
C ASN A 41 -3.93 -16.21 -3.32
N VAL A 42 -4.56 -16.64 -2.22
CA VAL A 42 -5.41 -15.77 -1.37
C VAL A 42 -4.59 -14.61 -0.82
N ARG A 43 -3.42 -14.90 -0.24
CA ARG A 43 -2.53 -13.88 0.33
C ARG A 43 -1.99 -12.94 -0.73
N SER A 44 -1.60 -13.46 -1.89
CA SER A 44 -1.14 -12.65 -3.02
C SER A 44 -2.24 -11.72 -3.54
N ALA A 45 -3.48 -12.20 -3.70
CA ALA A 45 -4.60 -11.39 -4.16
C ALA A 45 -4.90 -10.24 -3.19
N ARG A 46 -4.92 -10.53 -1.88
CA ARG A 46 -5.15 -9.52 -0.84
C ARG A 46 -4.00 -8.53 -0.74
N LYS A 47 -2.74 -9.00 -0.78
CA LYS A 47 -1.53 -8.15 -0.83
C LYS A 47 -1.63 -7.14 -1.97
N ASP A 48 -1.93 -7.61 -3.18
CA ASP A 48 -2.01 -6.75 -4.36
C ASP A 48 -3.15 -5.72 -4.24
N ALA A 49 -4.30 -6.11 -3.69
CA ALA A 49 -5.40 -5.20 -3.43
C ALA A 49 -5.05 -4.13 -2.39
N LEU A 50 -4.33 -4.50 -1.32
CA LEU A 50 -3.86 -3.53 -0.31
C LEU A 50 -2.83 -2.56 -0.90
N TYR A 51 -1.91 -3.01 -1.75
CA TYR A 51 -0.98 -2.09 -2.43
C TYR A 51 -1.71 -1.14 -3.39
N ARG A 52 -2.68 -1.63 -4.15
CA ARG A 52 -3.51 -0.77 -5.02
C ARG A 52 -4.36 0.23 -4.22
N THR A 53 -4.92 -0.20 -3.08
CA THR A 53 -5.63 0.68 -2.13
C THR A 53 -4.70 1.79 -1.66
N LYS A 54 -3.48 1.43 -1.23
CA LYS A 54 -2.46 2.39 -0.78
C LYS A 54 -2.12 3.42 -1.86
N THR A 55 -1.88 2.95 -3.08
CA THR A 55 -1.60 3.83 -4.23
C THR A 55 -2.77 4.78 -4.49
N ALA A 56 -4.00 4.28 -4.48
CA ALA A 56 -5.19 5.10 -4.68
C ALA A 56 -5.34 6.22 -3.63
N VAL A 57 -5.12 5.90 -2.35
CA VAL A 57 -5.14 6.90 -1.27
C VAL A 57 -4.05 7.95 -1.47
N LEU A 58 -2.80 7.53 -1.72
CA LEU A 58 -1.69 8.47 -1.89
C LEU A 58 -1.86 9.37 -3.11
N SER A 59 -2.39 8.87 -4.23
CA SER A 59 -2.69 9.72 -5.38
C SER A 59 -3.72 10.80 -5.05
N ARG A 60 -4.73 10.46 -4.22
CA ARG A 60 -5.74 11.44 -3.75
C ARG A 60 -5.16 12.45 -2.76
N ILE A 61 -4.19 12.04 -1.93
CA ILE A 61 -3.46 12.94 -1.03
C ILE A 61 -2.56 13.90 -1.81
N VAL A 62 -1.80 13.40 -2.79
CA VAL A 62 -0.94 14.25 -3.64
C VAL A 62 -1.78 15.29 -4.38
N ALA A 63 -2.96 14.90 -4.88
CA ALA A 63 -3.90 15.81 -5.54
C ALA A 63 -4.57 16.84 -4.59
N HIS A 64 -4.28 16.81 -3.29
CA HIS A 64 -4.81 17.78 -2.33
C HIS A 64 -3.84 18.94 -2.17
N GLU A 65 -4.24 20.14 -2.60
CA GLU A 65 -3.37 21.32 -2.75
C GLU A 65 -2.55 21.67 -1.48
N ASP A 66 -3.12 21.47 -0.29
CA ASP A 66 -2.45 21.78 1.00
C ASP A 66 -1.73 20.58 1.66
N ALA A 67 -1.57 19.44 0.97
CA ALA A 67 -1.07 18.22 1.61
C ALA A 67 0.43 18.24 1.97
N HIS A 68 1.18 19.26 1.53
CA HIS A 68 2.63 19.41 1.76
C HIS A 68 3.38 18.07 1.59
N VAL A 69 3.23 17.46 0.42
CA VAL A 69 3.89 16.19 0.09
C VAL A 69 5.26 16.46 -0.50
N THR A 70 6.30 15.87 0.08
CA THR A 70 7.66 15.89 -0.46
C THR A 70 8.12 14.48 -0.82
N GLY A 71 9.20 14.36 -1.57
CA GLY A 71 9.69 13.05 -2.00
C GLY A 71 11.19 12.93 -2.17
N GLU A 72 11.68 11.69 -2.11
CA GLU A 72 13.05 11.31 -2.43
C GLU A 72 13.03 10.02 -3.27
N TYR A 73 13.87 9.90 -4.29
CA TYR A 73 14.08 8.63 -4.99
C TYR A 73 15.07 7.77 -4.23
N HIS A 74 14.63 6.57 -3.86
CA HIS A 74 15.41 5.57 -3.14
C HIS A 74 15.69 4.37 -4.05
N ALA A 75 16.90 3.81 -3.95
CA ALA A 75 17.23 2.50 -4.50
C ALA A 75 16.98 1.43 -3.43
N ILE A 76 16.13 0.46 -3.73
CA ILE A 76 15.82 -0.67 -2.83
C ILE A 76 15.91 -1.94 -3.65
N ASN A 77 16.87 -2.81 -3.31
CA ASN A 77 17.12 -4.08 -4.01
C ASN A 77 17.35 -3.92 -5.53
N GLY A 78 17.90 -2.78 -5.96
CA GLY A 78 18.16 -2.48 -7.38
C GLY A 78 17.00 -1.82 -8.13
N ASP A 79 15.84 -1.66 -7.49
CA ASP A 79 14.69 -0.93 -8.03
C ASP A 79 14.63 0.50 -7.49
N VAL A 80 14.15 1.43 -8.32
CA VAL A 80 13.94 2.83 -7.93
C VAL A 80 12.52 3.02 -7.40
N TRP A 81 12.42 3.63 -6.22
CA TRP A 81 11.17 3.90 -5.51
C TRP A 81 11.07 5.38 -5.17
N LEU A 82 9.87 5.95 -5.32
CA LEU A 82 9.56 7.27 -4.78
C LEU A 82 9.18 7.11 -3.30
N PHE A 83 9.99 7.71 -2.42
CA PHE A 83 9.77 7.77 -0.98
C PHE A 83 9.07 9.07 -0.64
N LEU A 84 7.75 9.00 -0.47
CA LEU A 84 6.93 10.15 -0.13
C LEU A 84 6.95 10.41 1.37
N ALA A 85 7.05 11.69 1.74
CA ALA A 85 6.78 12.18 3.08
C ALA A 85 5.48 13.00 3.08
N VAL A 86 4.57 12.67 4.01
CA VAL A 86 3.32 13.39 4.26
C VAL A 86 3.24 13.64 5.77
N GLY A 87 3.60 14.86 6.19
CA GLY A 87 3.86 15.14 7.61
C GLY A 87 4.95 14.21 8.16
N ASP A 88 4.66 13.52 9.26
CA ASP A 88 5.59 12.56 9.88
C ASP A 88 5.57 11.17 9.23
N TRP A 89 4.60 10.92 8.34
CA TRP A 89 4.38 9.62 7.72
C TRP A 89 5.17 9.47 6.43
N ARG A 90 5.67 8.26 6.19
CA ARG A 90 6.53 7.97 5.04
C ARG A 90 6.13 6.71 4.30
N PHE A 91 6.10 6.78 2.97
CA PHE A 91 5.62 5.68 2.13
C PHE A 91 6.43 5.53 0.84
N HIS A 92 6.91 4.32 0.57
CA HIS A 92 7.44 3.97 -0.75
C HIS A 92 6.34 3.69 -1.76
N GLN A 93 6.46 4.27 -2.96
CA GLN A 93 5.62 4.01 -4.13
C GLN A 93 6.50 3.77 -5.36
N PRO A 94 6.12 2.89 -6.29
CA PRO A 94 6.75 2.87 -7.59
C PRO A 94 6.55 4.25 -8.26
N PRO A 95 7.57 4.83 -8.93
CA PRO A 95 7.45 6.17 -9.51
C PRO A 95 6.28 6.34 -10.48
N ARG A 96 5.88 5.27 -11.16
CA ARG A 96 4.77 5.28 -12.13
C ARG A 96 3.39 5.03 -11.50
N ALA A 97 3.33 4.72 -10.20
CA ALA A 97 2.08 4.36 -9.53
C ALA A 97 1.24 5.60 -9.19
N ILE A 98 1.91 6.71 -8.91
CA ILE A 98 1.32 8.04 -8.85
C ILE A 98 1.38 8.54 -10.29
N GLY A 99 0.23 8.85 -10.90
CA GLY A 99 0.18 9.21 -12.33
C GLY A 99 1.20 10.32 -12.65
N GLY A 100 1.79 10.30 -13.85
CA GLY A 100 2.94 11.15 -14.21
C GLY A 100 2.73 12.63 -13.85
N ASP A 101 1.57 13.18 -14.20
CA ASP A 101 1.23 14.58 -13.90
C ASP A 101 1.21 14.87 -12.39
N LEU A 102 0.73 13.93 -11.56
CA LEU A 102 0.71 14.06 -10.09
C LEU A 102 2.10 13.83 -9.48
N ALA A 103 2.93 13.00 -10.10
CA ALA A 103 4.30 12.79 -9.62
C ALA A 103 5.15 14.05 -9.79
N ASP A 104 4.89 14.84 -10.84
CA ASP A 104 5.53 16.13 -11.09
C ASP A 104 5.10 17.24 -10.10
N GLU A 105 3.98 17.04 -9.39
CA GLU A 105 3.49 17.95 -8.34
C GLU A 105 4.20 17.76 -6.99
N VAL A 106 4.93 16.65 -6.82
CA VAL A 106 5.67 16.36 -5.58
C VAL A 106 7.02 17.07 -5.62
N ASP A 107 7.33 17.85 -4.57
CA ASP A 107 8.65 18.46 -4.41
C ASP A 107 9.69 17.37 -4.06
N VAL A 108 10.46 16.94 -5.06
CA VAL A 108 11.43 15.84 -4.96
C VAL A 108 12.87 16.34 -4.81
N ALA A 109 13.59 15.83 -3.83
CA ALA A 109 14.94 16.32 -3.48
C ALA A 109 16.07 15.79 -4.38
N ASN A 110 15.82 14.73 -5.16
CA ASN A 110 16.79 14.11 -6.06
C ASN A 110 16.12 13.58 -7.34
N ALA A 111 16.92 13.05 -8.26
CA ALA A 111 16.47 12.53 -9.56
C ALA A 111 16.37 11.00 -9.56
N PRO A 112 15.51 10.40 -10.41
CA PRO A 112 15.32 8.95 -10.47
C PRO A 112 16.56 8.17 -10.98
N ASP A 113 17.46 8.83 -11.72
CA ASP A 113 18.76 8.29 -12.16
C ASP A 113 19.89 8.49 -11.13
N GLU A 114 19.64 9.27 -10.08
CA GLU A 114 20.52 9.46 -8.92
C GLU A 114 19.79 9.11 -7.60
N PRO A 115 19.30 7.87 -7.45
CA PRO A 115 18.58 7.46 -6.25
C PRO A 115 19.52 7.31 -5.05
N ILE A 116 19.01 7.62 -3.85
CA ILE A 116 19.72 7.39 -2.59
C ILE A 116 19.66 5.91 -2.26
N ASP A 117 20.79 5.29 -1.95
CA ASP A 117 20.81 3.91 -1.45
C ASP A 117 20.17 3.85 -0.06
N ALA A 118 19.04 3.16 0.03
CA ALA A 118 18.22 3.10 1.24
C ALA A 118 17.91 1.63 1.56
N PRO A 119 18.90 0.87 2.07
CA PRO A 119 18.67 -0.51 2.46
C PRO A 119 17.52 -0.57 3.49
N TYR A 120 16.66 -1.59 3.36
CA TYR A 120 15.57 -1.78 4.31
C TYR A 120 16.14 -2.14 5.68
N GLU A 121 16.11 -1.20 6.61
CA GLU A 121 16.41 -1.42 8.01
C GLU A 121 15.12 -1.39 8.82
N ARG A 122 14.87 -2.48 9.57
CA ARG A 122 13.73 -2.55 10.47
C ARG A 122 14.06 -1.75 11.72
N ASP A 123 13.52 -0.54 11.81
CA ASP A 123 13.60 0.24 13.04
C ASP A 123 12.72 -0.39 14.14
N SER A 124 13.34 -0.80 15.24
CA SER A 124 12.68 -1.39 16.40
C SER A 124 12.11 -0.35 17.37
N ALA A 125 12.49 0.92 17.23
CA ALA A 125 12.03 2.04 18.06
C ALA A 125 10.69 2.63 17.57
N VAL A 126 10.26 2.31 16.35
CA VAL A 126 8.97 2.77 15.81
C VAL A 126 7.83 2.07 16.55
N GLU A 127 7.08 2.85 17.34
CA GLU A 127 5.85 2.39 17.95
C GLU A 127 4.87 1.95 16.87
N ARG A 128 4.31 0.76 17.05
CA ARG A 128 3.35 0.20 16.10
C ARG A 128 1.98 0.74 16.46
N SER A 129 1.27 1.21 15.44
CA SER A 129 -0.17 1.42 15.57
C SER A 129 -0.88 0.17 16.09
N ASP A 130 -1.75 0.37 17.09
CA ASP A 130 -2.65 -0.63 17.65
C ASP A 130 -3.92 -0.81 16.79
N ARG A 131 -4.09 0.00 15.73
CA ARG A 131 -5.23 -0.05 14.81
C ARG A 131 -5.25 -1.38 14.06
N SER A 132 -6.40 -2.04 14.08
CA SER A 132 -6.61 -3.29 13.34
C SER A 132 -6.74 -3.02 11.84
N LEU A 133 -6.48 -4.04 11.02
CA LEU A 133 -6.73 -3.96 9.57
C LEU A 133 -8.21 -3.64 9.27
N GLU A 134 -9.13 -4.24 10.02
CA GLU A 134 -10.57 -4.02 9.85
C GLU A 134 -10.96 -2.56 10.09
N ALA A 135 -10.45 -1.94 11.16
CA ALA A 135 -10.69 -0.54 11.44
C ALA A 135 -10.06 0.37 10.36
N ALA A 136 -8.82 0.07 9.95
CA ALA A 136 -8.14 0.83 8.91
C ALA A 136 -8.90 0.77 7.56
N LEU A 137 -9.30 -0.42 7.12
CA LEU A 137 -10.03 -0.59 5.86
C LEU A 137 -11.45 0.00 5.91
N SER A 138 -12.12 -0.07 7.06
CA SER A 138 -13.44 0.56 7.22
C SER A 138 -13.34 2.08 7.14
N GLY A 139 -12.37 2.69 7.83
CA GLY A 139 -12.14 4.14 7.74
C GLY A 139 -11.75 4.60 6.33
N LEU A 140 -10.98 3.81 5.59
CA LEU A 140 -10.70 4.09 4.18
C LEU A 140 -11.95 3.99 3.30
N ALA A 141 -12.82 3.01 3.56
CA ALA A 141 -14.08 2.86 2.83
C ALA A 141 -15.03 4.05 3.10
N ASP A 142 -15.05 4.57 4.33
CA ASP A 142 -15.85 5.75 4.70
C ASP A 142 -15.47 7.01 3.92
N VAL A 143 -14.20 7.13 3.49
CA VAL A 143 -13.71 8.22 2.63
C VAL A 143 -13.71 7.85 1.13
N GLY A 144 -14.39 6.77 0.78
CA GLY A 144 -14.61 6.34 -0.61
C GLY A 144 -13.48 5.52 -1.21
N VAL A 145 -12.64 4.85 -0.40
CA VAL A 145 -11.62 3.90 -0.88
C VAL A 145 -11.89 2.51 -0.30
N ASN A 146 -12.67 1.69 -1.02
CA ASN A 146 -12.95 0.32 -0.62
C ASN A 146 -11.90 -0.65 -1.19
N ALA A 147 -11.21 -1.40 -0.31
CA ALA A 147 -10.19 -2.34 -0.73
C ALA A 147 -10.72 -3.50 -1.60
N ASN A 148 -12.01 -3.86 -1.49
CA ASN A 148 -12.62 -4.86 -2.36
C ASN A 148 -12.64 -4.42 -3.83
N ASP A 149 -12.76 -3.13 -4.11
CA ASP A 149 -12.74 -2.57 -5.47
C ASP A 149 -11.35 -2.68 -6.14
N HIS A 150 -10.32 -2.93 -5.33
CA HIS A 150 -8.94 -3.07 -5.76
C HIS A 150 -8.51 -4.53 -5.92
N LEU A 151 -9.41 -5.50 -5.75
CA LEU A 151 -9.16 -6.89 -6.08
C LEU A 151 -9.21 -7.07 -7.61
N ALA A 152 -8.19 -7.71 -8.19
CA ALA A 152 -8.22 -8.04 -9.62
C ALA A 152 -9.35 -9.03 -9.96
N ARG A 153 -9.67 -9.91 -9.00
CA ARG A 153 -10.81 -10.83 -9.02
C ARG A 153 -11.31 -11.02 -7.58
N PRO A 154 -12.62 -11.15 -7.36
CA PRO A 154 -13.18 -11.36 -6.02
C PRO A 154 -12.93 -12.78 -5.48
N THR A 155 -12.43 -13.69 -6.32
CA THR A 155 -12.25 -15.10 -5.96
C THR A 155 -10.96 -15.69 -6.55
N VAL A 156 -10.43 -16.71 -5.88
CA VAL A 156 -9.36 -17.58 -6.40
C VAL A 156 -9.83 -19.04 -6.46
N THR A 157 -9.28 -19.81 -7.39
CA THR A 157 -9.54 -21.26 -7.49
C THR A 157 -8.52 -22.01 -6.63
N SER A 158 -9.00 -22.90 -5.77
CA SER A 158 -8.16 -23.76 -4.95
C SER A 158 -7.62 -24.96 -5.73
N GLU A 159 -6.69 -25.69 -5.11
CA GLU A 159 -6.13 -26.94 -5.65
C GLU A 159 -7.19 -28.05 -5.89
N HIS A 160 -8.37 -27.92 -5.28
CA HIS A 160 -9.47 -28.87 -5.40
C HIS A 160 -10.65 -28.29 -6.21
N ASP A 161 -10.37 -27.36 -7.13
CA ASP A 161 -11.34 -26.66 -7.96
C ASP A 161 -12.45 -25.94 -7.16
N ARG A 162 -12.20 -25.60 -5.89
CA ARG A 162 -13.14 -24.83 -5.08
C ARG A 162 -12.89 -23.35 -5.27
N ILE A 163 -13.98 -22.59 -5.34
CA ILE A 163 -13.92 -21.12 -5.39
C ILE A 163 -13.78 -20.60 -3.96
N VAL A 164 -12.74 -19.82 -3.71
CA VAL A 164 -12.50 -19.14 -2.43
C VAL A 164 -12.72 -17.64 -2.64
N ASP A 165 -13.63 -17.05 -1.86
CA ASP A 165 -13.85 -15.60 -1.83
C ASP A 165 -12.68 -14.93 -1.10
N VAL A 166 -12.04 -13.96 -1.74
CA VAL A 166 -10.89 -13.24 -1.20
C VAL A 166 -11.26 -11.86 -0.64
N ARG A 167 -12.51 -11.44 -0.80
CA ARG A 167 -13.02 -10.16 -0.29
C ARG A 167 -12.93 -10.09 1.24
N TRP A 168 -12.89 -8.87 1.74
CA TRP A 168 -13.12 -8.58 3.15
C TRP A 168 -14.61 -8.44 3.38
N SER A 169 -15.21 -9.38 4.11
CA SER A 169 -16.66 -9.48 4.29
C SER A 169 -17.28 -8.38 5.16
N PHE A 170 -16.44 -7.64 5.91
CA PHE A 170 -16.85 -6.49 6.71
C PHE A 170 -16.90 -5.19 5.92
N LEU A 171 -16.38 -5.19 4.68
CA LEU A 171 -16.49 -4.04 3.77
C LEU A 171 -17.77 -4.15 2.93
N PRO A 172 -18.36 -3.01 2.55
CA PRO A 172 -19.53 -2.97 1.67
C PRO A 172 -19.25 -3.53 0.27
#